data_AF-A0A2N2T8K2-F1
#
_entry.id   AF-A0A2N2T8K2-F1
#
_cell.length_a   1.000
_cell.length_b   1.000
_cell.length_c   1.000
_cell.angle_alpha   90.00
_cell.angle_beta   90.00
_cell.angle_gamma   90.00
#
_symmetry.space_group_name_H-M   'P 1'
#
loop_
_entity.id
_entity.type
_entity.pdbx_description
1 polymer ?
#
loop_
_entity_poly.entity_id
_entity_poly.type
_entity_poly.pdbx_seq_one_letter_code
_entity_poly.pdbx_strand_id
1 'polypeptide(L)'
;DLGCMMEHMGCKGTQVHADCNIRPWNGEGSCTRGGYACIACTEPGFQEPGHPFHQTPKIAGIPVGLPTDMPKAWFVALASLSKSATPKRVKNNATSDHLVVKPAVRKTRLK
;
A
#
# COMPACT_ATOMS: atom_id res chain seq x y z
N ASP A 1 10.67 0.51 -6.49
CA ASP A 1 9.56 0.62 -5.52
C ASP A 1 8.73 -0.65 -5.51
N LEU A 2 8.24 -1.01 -4.32
CA LEU A 2 7.29 -2.09 -4.08
C LEU A 2 5.88 -1.71 -4.56
N GLY A 3 5.55 -0.42 -4.63
CA GLY A 3 4.21 0.06 -4.95
C GLY A 3 3.35 0.25 -3.70
N CYS A 4 2.04 0.32 -3.87
CA CYS A 4 1.12 0.57 -2.76
C CYS A 4 0.98 -0.68 -1.87
N MET A 5 1.32 -0.55 -0.59
CA MET A 5 1.23 -1.62 0.40
C MET A 5 -0.21 -1.94 0.84
N MET A 6 -1.18 -1.06 0.60
CA MET A 6 -2.59 -1.32 0.95
C MET A 6 -3.14 -2.51 0.16
N GLU A 7 -2.71 -2.67 -1.09
CA GLU A 7 -3.26 -3.70 -1.97
C GLU A 7 -2.79 -5.11 -1.61
N HIS A 8 -1.56 -5.29 -1.12
CA HIS A 8 -0.99 -6.63 -0.93
C HIS A 8 -0.37 -6.88 0.44
N MET A 9 0.14 -5.83 1.11
CA MET A 9 0.99 -5.94 2.29
C MET A 9 0.28 -5.54 3.58
N GLY A 10 -1.05 -5.44 3.59
CA GLY A 10 -1.85 -5.21 4.80
C GLY A 10 -1.92 -3.77 5.30
N CYS A 11 -1.42 -2.78 4.54
CA CYS A 11 -1.37 -1.39 5.01
C CYS A 11 -2.79 -0.83 5.28
N LYS A 12 -2.99 -0.38 6.52
CA LYS A 12 -4.22 0.26 7.02
C LYS A 12 -4.16 1.79 7.03
N GLY A 13 -3.17 2.40 6.38
CA GLY A 13 -2.93 3.85 6.43
C GLY A 13 -4.13 4.72 6.00
N THR A 14 -5.03 4.18 5.18
CA THR A 14 -6.26 4.86 4.72
C THR A 14 -7.49 4.55 5.58
N GLN A 15 -7.32 3.84 6.70
CA GLN A 15 -8.38 3.36 7.60
C GLN A 15 -8.14 3.78 9.05
N VAL A 16 -6.97 4.33 9.36
CA VAL A 16 -6.53 4.67 10.72
C VAL A 16 -6.60 6.18 10.94
N HIS A 17 -7.03 6.58 12.13
CA HIS A 17 -6.90 7.96 12.60
C HIS A 17 -5.50 8.15 13.17
N ALA A 18 -4.60 8.61 12.31
CA ALA A 18 -3.23 8.99 12.66
C ALA A 18 -2.70 10.02 11.67
N ASP A 19 -1.71 10.78 12.10
CA ASP A 19 -1.10 11.83 11.30
C ASP A 19 0.39 11.57 11.01
N CYS A 20 0.83 10.31 11.04
CA CYS A 20 2.23 9.92 10.84
C CYS A 20 2.82 10.41 9.50
N ASN A 21 2.00 10.71 8.49
CA ASN A 21 2.45 11.25 7.20
C ASN A 21 2.35 12.79 7.10
N ILE A 22 1.77 13.45 8.11
CA ILE A 22 1.69 14.91 8.26
C ILE A 22 2.69 15.39 9.33
N ARG A 23 2.69 14.75 10.50
CA ARG A 23 3.67 14.89 11.59
C ARG A 23 4.58 13.65 11.61
N PRO A 24 5.70 13.66 10.86
CA PRO A 24 6.58 12.51 10.76
C PRO A 24 7.27 12.20 12.08
N TRP A 25 7.57 10.91 12.28
CA TRP A 25 8.38 10.42 13.38
C TRP A 25 9.79 11.02 13.30
N ASN A 26 10.22 11.68 14.38
CA ASN A 26 11.50 12.38 14.49
C ASN A 26 11.78 13.36 13.33
N GLY A 27 10.74 13.92 12.71
CA GLY A 27 10.88 14.93 11.65
C GLY A 27 11.03 14.39 10.23
N GLU A 28 11.26 13.09 10.03
CA GLU A 28 11.54 12.53 8.69
C GLU A 28 10.71 11.28 8.35
N GLY A 29 10.47 10.40 9.32
CA GLY A 29 10.01 9.04 9.07
C GLY A 29 8.51 8.81 9.22
N SER A 30 8.04 7.73 8.60
CA SER A 30 6.76 7.08 8.93
C SER A 30 6.89 5.60 8.60
N CYS A 31 5.96 4.76 9.06
CA CYS A 31 5.98 3.32 8.72
C CYS A 31 6.10 3.11 7.21
N THR A 32 5.27 3.82 6.44
CA THR A 32 5.23 3.68 4.98
C THR A 32 6.48 4.24 4.29
N ARG A 33 7.09 5.30 4.83
CA ARG A 33 8.39 5.80 4.34
C ARG A 33 9.53 4.82 4.63
N GLY A 34 9.45 4.11 5.75
CA GLY A 34 10.37 3.02 6.12
C GLY A 34 10.12 1.70 5.39
N GLY A 35 9.18 1.66 4.43
CA GLY A 35 8.86 0.44 3.68
C GLY A 35 8.02 -0.58 4.46
N TYR A 36 7.41 -0.19 5.58
CA TYR A 36 6.57 -1.05 6.40
C TYR A 36 5.09 -0.63 6.32
N ALA A 37 4.20 -1.62 6.24
CA ALA A 37 2.77 -1.38 6.18
C ALA A 37 2.26 -0.78 7.50
N CYS A 38 1.41 0.25 7.42
CA CYS A 38 0.73 0.75 8.60
C CYS A 38 -0.18 -0.33 9.18
N ILE A 39 -0.05 -0.61 10.49
CA ILE A 39 -0.83 -1.63 11.21
C ILE A 39 -2.00 -1.05 12.01
N ALA A 40 -2.32 0.23 11.82
CA ALA A 40 -3.32 0.96 12.58
C ALA A 40 -3.11 0.96 14.10
N CYS A 41 -1.87 1.16 14.57
CA CYS A 41 -1.53 1.06 16.00
C CYS A 41 -2.22 2.10 16.92
N THR A 42 -2.90 3.09 16.37
CA THR A 42 -3.69 4.08 17.12
C THR A 42 -5.16 3.69 17.23
N GLU A 43 -5.62 2.64 16.54
CA GLU A 43 -6.99 2.13 16.66
C GLU A 43 -7.11 1.08 17.76
N PRO A 44 -8.25 1.02 18.46
CA PRO A 44 -8.56 -0.10 19.34
C PRO A 44 -8.55 -1.43 18.58
N GLY A 45 -8.01 -2.49 19.21
CA GLY A 45 -8.02 -3.83 18.63
C GLY A 45 -6.94 -4.08 17.57
N PHE A 46 -6.04 -3.12 17.31
CA PHE A 46 -5.00 -3.27 16.28
C PHE A 46 -4.12 -4.52 16.49
N GLN A 47 -3.93 -4.95 17.74
CA GLN A 47 -3.16 -6.14 18.10
C GLN A 47 -3.79 -7.45 17.61
N GLU A 48 -5.08 -7.46 17.31
CA GLU A 48 -5.86 -8.62 16.87
C GLU A 48 -6.56 -8.35 15.52
N PRO A 49 -5.82 -8.17 14.42
CA PRO A 49 -6.38 -7.83 13.11
C PRO A 49 -7.16 -8.99 12.43
N GLY A 50 -7.12 -10.20 12.99
CA GLY A 50 -7.76 -11.40 12.42
C GLY A 50 -7.05 -11.99 11.18
N HIS A 51 -5.91 -11.44 10.78
CA HIS A 51 -5.06 -11.91 9.69
C HIS A 51 -3.60 -11.44 9.90
N PRO A 52 -2.59 -12.00 9.21
CA PRO A 52 -1.22 -11.50 9.32
C PRO A 52 -1.10 -10.02 8.92
N PHE A 53 -0.36 -9.21 9.68
CA PHE A 53 -0.17 -7.78 9.41
C PHE A 53 0.41 -7.45 8.02
N HIS A 54 1.21 -8.37 7.48
CA HIS A 54 1.88 -8.22 6.18
C HIS A 54 1.03 -8.74 5.00
N GLN A 55 -0.27 -8.96 5.21
CA GLN A 55 -1.17 -9.48 4.18
C GLN A 55 -2.44 -8.64 4.10
N THR A 56 -2.85 -8.28 2.89
CA THR A 56 -4.17 -7.66 2.65
C THR A 56 -5.23 -8.75 2.43
N PRO A 57 -6.23 -8.89 3.31
CA PRO A 57 -7.36 -9.78 3.08
C PRO A 57 -8.22 -9.26 1.91
N LYS A 58 -8.67 -10.18 1.04
CA LYS A 58 -9.44 -9.83 -0.16
C LYS A 58 -10.63 -10.75 -0.36
N ILE A 59 -11.69 -10.20 -0.94
CA ILE A 59 -12.84 -10.94 -1.47
C ILE A 59 -12.91 -10.62 -2.97
N ALA A 60 -12.91 -11.66 -3.81
CA ALA A 60 -12.90 -11.51 -5.28
C ALA A 60 -11.81 -10.55 -5.81
N GLY A 61 -10.64 -10.53 -5.17
CA GLY A 61 -9.51 -9.66 -5.55
C GLY A 61 -9.62 -8.20 -5.09
N ILE A 62 -10.66 -7.85 -4.32
CA ILE A 62 -10.87 -6.51 -3.76
C ILE A 62 -10.50 -6.53 -2.26
N PRO A 63 -9.68 -5.59 -1.75
CA PRO A 63 -9.39 -5.47 -0.33
C PRO A 63 -10.67 -5.37 0.52
N VAL A 64 -10.71 -6.11 1.63
CA VAL A 64 -11.84 -6.04 2.58
C VAL A 64 -11.91 -4.66 3.25
N GLY A 65 -10.75 -4.12 3.62
CA GLY A 65 -10.62 -2.76 4.15
C GLY A 65 -10.45 -1.75 3.02
N LEU A 66 -11.44 -0.90 2.81
CA LEU A 66 -11.42 0.18 1.83
C LEU A 66 -11.08 1.53 2.50
N PRO A 67 -10.64 2.55 1.74
CA PRO A 67 -10.38 3.87 2.31
C PRO A 67 -11.65 4.48 2.91
N THR A 68 -11.53 5.16 4.04
CA THR A 68 -12.66 5.84 4.71
C THR A 68 -13.10 7.09 3.95
N ASP A 69 -12.15 7.79 3.33
CA ASP A 69 -12.37 9.12 2.76
C ASP A 69 -12.74 9.09 1.27
N MET A 70 -13.14 7.91 0.77
CA MET A 70 -13.47 7.70 -0.64
C MET A 70 -14.70 6.81 -0.79
N PRO A 71 -15.67 7.14 -1.66
CA PRO A 71 -16.81 6.25 -1.91
C PRO A 71 -16.35 4.91 -2.51
N LYS A 72 -16.91 3.81 -1.99
CA LYS A 72 -16.49 2.43 -2.32
C LYS A 72 -16.46 2.14 -3.83
N ALA A 73 -17.50 2.54 -4.56
CA ALA A 73 -17.61 2.30 -5.99
C ALA A 73 -16.49 2.98 -6.80
N TRP A 74 -16.17 4.23 -6.43
CA TRP A 74 -15.09 4.99 -7.08
C TRP A 74 -13.73 4.36 -6.78
N PHE A 75 -13.49 3.91 -5.55
CA PHE A 75 -12.26 3.18 -5.23
C PHE A 75 -12.11 1.93 -6.09
N VAL A 76 -13.16 1.10 -6.17
CA VAL A 76 -13.11 -0.15 -6.96
C VAL A 76 -12.82 0.15 -8.42
N ALA A 77 -13.45 1.17 -9.01
CA ALA A 77 -13.22 1.58 -10.39
C ALA A 77 -11.76 2.03 -10.61
N LEU A 78 -11.27 3.00 -9.82
CA LEU A 78 -9.92 3.56 -10.00
C LEU A 78 -8.83 2.54 -9.66
N ALA A 79 -9.01 1.73 -8.62
CA ALA A 79 -8.07 0.67 -8.26
C ALA A 79 -7.98 -0.38 -9.37
N SER A 80 -9.10 -0.75 -9.99
CA SER A 80 -9.12 -1.72 -11.10
C SER A 80 -8.41 -1.16 -12.34
N LEU A 81 -8.68 0.10 -12.70
CA LEU A 81 -7.97 0.78 -13.79
C LEU A 81 -6.47 0.87 -13.52
N SER A 82 -6.08 1.23 -12.29
CA SER A 82 -4.68 1.34 -11.88
C SER A 82 -3.97 -0.02 -11.95
N LYS A 83 -4.60 -1.10 -11.48
CA LYS A 83 -4.08 -2.47 -11.56
C LYS A 83 -3.89 -2.92 -13.01
N SER A 84 -4.84 -2.58 -13.89
CA SER A 84 -4.76 -2.88 -15.33
C SER A 84 -3.58 -2.16 -15.99
N ALA A 85 -3.38 -0.89 -15.66
CA ALA A 85 -2.29 -0.07 -16.17
C ALA A 85 -0.93 -0.32 -15.49
N THR A 86 -0.86 -1.18 -14.45
CA THR A 86 0.35 -1.35 -13.64
C THR A 86 1.47 -2.03 -14.45
N PRO A 87 2.68 -1.43 -14.54
CA PRO A 87 3.82 -2.05 -15.21
C PRO A 87 4.24 -3.38 -14.55
N LYS A 88 4.70 -4.35 -15.36
CA LYS A 88 5.15 -5.70 -14.88
C LYS A 88 6.09 -5.63 -13.68
N ARG A 89 7.03 -4.66 -13.68
CA ARG A 89 7.97 -4.44 -12.57
C ARG A 89 7.25 -4.21 -11.23
N VAL A 90 6.30 -3.28 -11.21
CA VAL A 90 5.56 -2.94 -9.99
C VAL A 90 4.63 -4.08 -9.61
N LYS A 91 3.98 -4.71 -10.58
CA LYS A 91 3.09 -5.87 -10.34
C LYS A 91 3.81 -7.01 -9.63
N ASN A 92 5.04 -7.32 -10.01
CA ASN A 92 5.83 -8.38 -9.37
C ASN A 92 6.39 -7.96 -8.00
N ASN A 93 6.85 -6.71 -7.87
CA ASN A 93 7.40 -6.22 -6.61
C ASN A 93 6.34 -6.04 -5.53
N ALA A 94 5.10 -5.68 -5.91
CA ALA A 94 4.03 -5.39 -4.97
C ALA A 94 3.55 -6.61 -4.17
N THR A 95 3.90 -7.82 -4.61
CA THR A 95 3.57 -9.07 -3.93
C THR A 95 4.76 -9.66 -3.15
N SER A 96 5.85 -8.90 -3.00
CA SER A 96 7.04 -9.30 -2.27
C SER A 96 7.37 -8.28 -1.17
N ASP A 97 8.01 -8.76 -0.11
CA ASP A 97 8.59 -7.96 0.97
C ASP A 97 9.85 -7.19 0.57
N HIS A 98 10.44 -7.50 -0.59
CA HIS A 98 11.66 -6.88 -1.09
C HIS A 98 11.60 -6.61 -2.60
N LEU A 99 12.54 -5.79 -3.10
CA LEU A 99 12.61 -5.45 -4.53
C LEU A 99 13.12 -6.65 -5.34
N VAL A 100 12.22 -7.36 -6.00
CA VAL A 100 12.56 -8.49 -6.90
C VAL A 100 13.06 -7.99 -8.25
N VAL A 101 12.40 -6.99 -8.83
CA VAL A 101 12.71 -6.45 -10.15
C VAL A 101 13.13 -4.98 -10.02
N LYS A 102 14.40 -4.72 -10.36
CA LYS A 102 14.97 -3.36 -10.39
C LYS A 102 14.43 -2.55 -11.58
N PRO A 103 14.41 -1.20 -11.49
CA PRO A 103 14.11 -0.35 -12.64
C PRO A 103 15.11 -0.61 -13.79
N ALA A 104 14.60 -0.77 -15.01
CA ALA A 104 15.46 -0.86 -16.18
C ALA A 104 16.02 0.52 -16.51
N VAL A 105 17.35 0.67 -16.49
CA VAL A 105 18.01 1.89 -16.96
C VAL A 105 18.00 1.87 -18.49
N ARG A 106 17.00 2.50 -19.11
CA ARG A 106 16.98 2.72 -20.55
C ARG A 106 17.73 4.01 -20.83
N LYS A 107 18.78 3.96 -21.66
CA LYS A 107 19.37 5.18 -22.25
C LYS A 107 18.30 5.83 -23.12
N THR A 108 17.68 6.89 -22.62
CA THR A 108 16.78 7.73 -23.41
C THR A 108 17.62 8.43 -24.48
N ARG A 109 17.16 8.41 -25.75
CA ARG A 109 17.78 9.20 -26.84
C ARG A 109 17.45 10.69 -26.75
N LEU A 110 17.05 11.18 -25.59
CA LEU A 110 16.87 12.60 -25.35
C LEU A 110 18.29 13.16 -25.15
N LYS A 111 18.78 13.83 -26.20
CA LYS A 111 19.90 14.76 -26.10
C LYS A 111 19.49 15.95 -25.25
#